data_AF-A0A1F2LWF2-F1
#
_entry.id   AF-A0A1F2LWF2-F1
#
_cell.length_a   1.000
_cell.length_b   1.000
_cell.length_c   1.000
_cell.angle_alpha   90.00
_cell.angle_beta   90.00
_cell.angle_gamma   90.00
#
_symmetry.space_group_name_H-M   'P 1'
#
loop_
_entity.id
_entity.type
_entity.pdbx_description
1 polymer ?
#
loop_
_entity_poly.entity_id
_entity_poly.type
_entity_poly.pdbx_seq_one_letter_code
_entity_poly.pdbx_strand_id
1 'polypeptide(L)'
;MWLKEFGGEQGEKAKWRREKLNLPPIPEPEIDAVTGEILNAYAMISRGRKYAGMAGVPLPLSLNDIELYLASRTILIDRIEFDAAILALDDAWRDEWAEEQKRQAKVK
;
A
#
# COMPACT_ATOMS: atom_id res chain seq x y z
N MET A 1 0.46 -5.55 -13.51
CA MET A 1 0.31 -4.22 -12.84
C MET A 1 1.14 -4.18 -11.56
N TRP A 2 1.17 -5.28 -10.81
CA TRP A 2 1.98 -5.51 -9.61
C TRP A 2 3.51 -5.32 -9.79
N LEU A 3 4.09 -5.82 -10.89
CA LEU A 3 5.53 -5.68 -11.19
C LEU A 3 6.02 -4.23 -11.32
N LYS A 4 5.14 -3.33 -11.77
CA LYS A 4 5.46 -1.92 -11.98
C LYS A 4 5.40 -1.11 -10.67
N GLU A 5 4.56 -1.54 -9.73
CA GLU A 5 4.32 -0.83 -8.46
C GLU A 5 5.09 -1.44 -7.27
N PHE A 6 5.26 -2.77 -7.18
CA PHE A 6 5.77 -3.43 -5.96
C PHE A 6 6.88 -4.49 -6.19
N GLY A 7 7.08 -4.98 -7.41
CA GLY A 7 7.82 -6.22 -7.70
C GLY A 7 9.32 -6.14 -8.04
N GLY A 8 10.06 -5.09 -7.63
CA GLY A 8 11.53 -5.15 -7.64
C GLY A 8 12.28 -4.86 -8.95
N GLU A 9 11.62 -4.36 -9.99
CA GLU A 9 12.26 -3.89 -11.24
C GLU A 9 12.36 -2.35 -11.34
N GLN A 10 12.68 -1.67 -10.25
CA GLN A 10 12.82 -0.20 -10.27
C GLN A 10 14.19 0.25 -10.83
N GLY A 11 15.22 -0.60 -10.75
CA GLY A 11 16.59 -0.25 -11.17
C GLY A 11 16.97 -0.75 -12.57
N GLU A 12 17.64 0.09 -13.38
CA GLU A 12 18.16 -0.28 -14.72
C GLU A 12 19.00 -1.56 -14.70
N LYS A 13 19.80 -1.78 -13.64
CA LYS A 13 20.61 -2.99 -13.48
C LYS A 13 19.80 -4.27 -13.30
N ALA A 14 18.59 -4.20 -12.75
CA ALA A 14 17.72 -5.37 -12.63
C ALA A 14 17.14 -5.74 -14.00
N LYS A 15 16.64 -4.73 -14.73
CA LYS A 15 16.11 -4.88 -16.10
C LYS A 15 17.17 -5.43 -17.06
N TRP A 16 18.37 -4.84 -17.06
CA TRP A 16 19.50 -5.28 -17.91
C TRP A 16 19.89 -6.76 -17.65
N ARG A 17 19.91 -7.19 -16.39
CA ARG A 17 20.26 -8.57 -16.03
C ARG A 17 19.24 -9.57 -16.56
N ARG A 18 17.95 -9.28 -16.47
CA ARG A 18 16.89 -10.17 -16.97
C ARG A 18 16.90 -10.26 -18.49
N GLU A 19 17.08 -9.12 -19.17
CA GLU A 19 17.19 -9.06 -20.62
C GLU A 19 18.38 -9.87 -21.14
N LYS A 20 19.57 -9.72 -20.52
CA LYS A 20 20.76 -10.49 -20.89
C LYS A 20 20.64 -11.98 -20.63
N LEU A 21 19.92 -12.37 -19.58
CA LEU A 21 19.76 -13.77 -19.18
C LEU A 21 18.49 -14.41 -19.74
N ASN A 22 17.71 -13.69 -20.56
CA ASN A 22 16.44 -14.12 -21.14
C ASN A 22 15.50 -14.77 -20.09
N LEU A 23 15.43 -14.16 -18.90
CA LEU A 23 14.68 -14.72 -17.76
C LEU A 23 13.17 -14.64 -18.03
N PRO A 24 12.40 -15.67 -17.63
CA PRO A 24 10.94 -15.65 -17.77
C PRO A 24 10.34 -14.45 -17.00
N PRO A 25 9.12 -14.00 -17.34
CA PRO A 25 8.46 -12.94 -16.57
C PRO A 25 8.37 -13.35 -15.09
N ILE A 26 8.56 -12.38 -14.19
CA ILE A 26 8.37 -12.64 -12.74
C ILE A 26 6.89 -12.98 -12.56
N PRO A 27 6.54 -14.15 -11.98
CA PRO A 27 5.15 -14.46 -11.72
C PRO A 27 4.59 -13.41 -10.74
N GLU A 28 3.36 -12.95 -10.99
CA GLU A 28 2.66 -12.19 -9.95
C GLU A 28 2.57 -13.09 -8.70
N PRO A 29 2.81 -12.53 -7.51
CA PRO A 29 2.78 -13.32 -6.30
C PRO A 29 1.39 -13.90 -6.13
N GLU A 30 1.32 -15.12 -5.62
CA GLU A 30 0.07 -15.68 -5.19
C GLU A 30 -0.44 -14.86 -4.00
N ILE A 31 -1.56 -14.17 -4.19
CA ILE A 31 -2.25 -13.46 -3.13
C ILE A 31 -3.21 -14.45 -2.51
N ASP A 32 -2.89 -14.95 -1.32
CA ASP A 32 -3.79 -15.79 -0.55
C ASP A 32 -5.03 -14.99 -0.10
N ALA A 33 -6.08 -15.70 0.32
CA ALA A 33 -7.36 -15.10 0.66
C ALA A 33 -7.26 -14.05 1.78
N VAL A 34 -6.40 -14.27 2.78
CA VAL A 34 -6.20 -13.36 3.92
C VAL A 34 -5.53 -12.08 3.43
N THR A 35 -4.44 -12.22 2.66
CA THR A 35 -3.74 -11.07 2.07
C THR A 35 -4.66 -10.25 1.17
N GLY A 36 -5.47 -10.92 0.34
CA GLY A 36 -6.42 -10.27 -0.54
C GLY A 36 -7.51 -9.50 0.22
N GLU A 37 -8.00 -10.06 1.32
CA GLU A 37 -8.99 -9.43 2.19
C GLU A 37 -8.46 -8.15 2.84
N ILE A 38 -7.24 -8.20 3.41
CA ILE A 38 -6.57 -7.03 4.03
C ILE A 38 -6.35 -5.93 2.99
N LEU A 39 -5.82 -6.26 1.81
CA LEU A 39 -5.54 -5.27 0.77
C LEU A 39 -6.83 -4.62 0.25
N ASN A 40 -7.89 -5.39 0.05
CA ASN A 40 -9.19 -4.87 -0.35
C ASN A 40 -9.80 -3.98 0.73
N ALA A 41 -9.69 -4.37 2.00
CA ALA A 41 -10.15 -3.55 3.11
C ALA A 41 -9.41 -2.21 3.18
N TYR A 42 -8.08 -2.23 3.12
CA TYR A 42 -7.27 -1.01 3.09
C TYR A 42 -7.65 -0.11 1.90
N ALA A 43 -7.83 -0.69 0.70
CA ALA A 43 -8.24 0.05 -0.50
C ALA A 43 -9.63 0.69 -0.38
N MET A 44 -10.51 0.16 0.47
CA MET A 44 -11.83 0.73 0.73
C MET A 44 -11.79 1.79 1.83
N ILE A 45 -11.12 1.49 2.95
CA ILE A 45 -11.01 2.40 4.10
C ILE A 45 -10.26 3.68 3.71
N SER A 46 -9.15 3.54 2.98
CA SER A 46 -8.30 4.67 2.57
C SER A 46 -8.99 5.70 1.67
N ARG A 47 -10.12 5.37 1.04
CA ARG A 47 -10.93 6.31 0.24
C ARG A 47 -11.55 7.42 1.09
N GLY A 48 -11.84 7.13 2.35
CA GLY A 48 -12.36 8.10 3.31
C GLY A 48 -11.29 8.97 3.97
N ARG A 49 -10.01 8.82 3.58
CA ARG A 49 -8.89 9.49 4.24
C ARG A 49 -9.08 11.00 4.27
N LYS A 50 -8.84 11.56 5.45
CA LYS A 50 -8.81 13.00 5.68
C LYS A 50 -7.43 13.57 5.39
N TYR A 51 -7.40 14.82 4.93
CA TYR A 51 -6.17 15.55 4.64
C TYR A 51 -6.18 16.87 5.39
N ALA A 52 -5.00 17.34 5.80
CA ALA A 52 -4.85 18.53 6.63
C ALA A 52 -3.83 19.53 6.05
N GLY A 53 -4.10 20.82 6.32
CA GLY A 53 -3.21 21.93 5.96
C GLY A 53 -3.17 22.25 4.46
N MET A 54 -2.47 23.34 4.14
CA MET A 54 -2.35 23.86 2.77
C MET A 54 -1.61 22.91 1.81
N ALA A 55 -0.78 22.02 2.36
CA ALA A 55 -0.05 21.01 1.58
C ALA A 55 -0.85 19.72 1.35
N GLY A 56 -2.08 19.61 1.89
CA GLY A 56 -2.90 18.41 1.77
C GLY A 56 -2.22 17.17 2.37
N VAL A 57 -1.66 17.30 3.58
CA VAL A 57 -0.94 16.20 4.25
C VAL A 57 -1.95 15.11 4.62
N PRO A 58 -1.72 13.84 4.24
CA PRO A 58 -2.59 12.75 4.62
C PRO A 58 -2.58 12.54 6.13
N LEU A 59 -3.76 12.51 6.75
CA LEU A 59 -3.89 12.12 8.15
C LEU A 59 -3.87 10.58 8.30
N PRO A 60 -3.41 10.07 9.45
CA PRO A 60 -3.53 8.65 9.78
C PRO A 60 -4.99 8.19 9.72
N LEU A 61 -5.19 6.97 9.26
CA LEU A 61 -6.49 6.31 9.37
C LEU A 61 -6.85 6.15 10.85
N SER A 62 -8.10 6.45 11.18
CA SER A 62 -8.57 6.31 12.56
C SER A 62 -9.15 4.92 12.77
N LEU A 63 -9.10 4.43 14.02
CA LEU A 63 -9.78 3.19 14.40
C LEU A 63 -11.28 3.23 14.04
N ASN A 64 -11.90 4.40 14.12
CA ASN A 64 -13.31 4.58 13.73
C ASN A 64 -13.55 4.32 12.24
N ASP A 65 -12.59 4.63 11.36
CA ASP A 65 -12.72 4.32 9.93
C ASP A 65 -12.71 2.80 9.70
N ILE A 66 -11.94 2.08 10.52
CA ILE A 66 -11.88 0.61 10.49
C ILE A 66 -13.17 0.00 11.07
N GLU A 67 -13.65 0.51 12.20
CA GLU A 67 -14.92 0.10 12.82
C GLU A 67 -16.09 0.28 11.85
N LEU A 68 -16.16 1.40 11.14
CA LEU A 68 -17.20 1.66 10.15
C LEU A 68 -17.17 0.65 9.00
N TYR A 69 -15.97 0.25 8.56
CA TYR A 69 -15.81 -0.79 7.55
C TYR A 69 -16.35 -2.14 8.06
N LEU A 70 -15.96 -2.54 9.27
CA LEU A 70 -16.41 -3.79 9.89
C LEU A 70 -17.91 -3.82 10.21
N ALA A 71 -18.52 -2.67 10.52
CA ALA A 71 -19.96 -2.59 10.73
C ALA A 71 -20.77 -3.04 9.51
N SER A 72 -20.18 -2.96 8.31
CA SER A 72 -20.82 -3.34 7.04
C SER A 72 -20.35 -4.68 6.47
N ARG A 73 -19.26 -5.26 7.00
CA ARG A 73 -18.58 -6.43 6.44
C ARG A 73 -18.03 -7.33 7.52
N THR A 74 -18.32 -8.62 7.43
CA THR A 74 -17.71 -9.63 8.29
C THR A 74 -16.32 -9.98 7.75
N ILE A 75 -15.32 -10.00 8.63
CA ILE A 75 -13.96 -10.45 8.31
C ILE A 75 -13.68 -11.80 8.96
N LEU A 76 -12.83 -12.61 8.33
CA LEU A 76 -12.40 -13.92 8.87
C LEU A 76 -11.10 -13.85 9.68
N ILE A 77 -10.48 -12.68 9.71
CA ILE A 77 -9.19 -12.40 10.35
C ILE A 77 -9.44 -11.95 11.79
N ASP A 78 -8.54 -12.31 12.70
CA ASP A 78 -8.58 -11.78 14.07
C ASP A 78 -8.56 -10.24 14.06
N ARG A 79 -9.37 -9.63 14.94
CA ARG A 79 -9.56 -8.18 14.96
C ARG A 79 -8.25 -7.44 15.18
N ILE A 80 -7.40 -7.93 16.08
CA ILE A 80 -6.13 -7.30 16.44
C ILE A 80 -5.16 -7.38 15.27
N GLU A 81 -5.07 -8.55 14.63
CA GLU A 81 -4.23 -8.75 13.45
C GLU A 81 -4.68 -7.89 12.27
N PHE A 82 -5.99 -7.80 12.05
CA PHE A 82 -6.55 -6.96 10.99
C PHE A 82 -6.27 -5.48 11.23
N ASP A 83 -6.51 -4.96 12.43
CA ASP A 83 -6.24 -3.56 12.76
C ASP A 83 -4.76 -3.23 12.62
N ALA A 84 -3.88 -4.09 13.15
CA ALA A 84 -2.44 -3.93 13.01
C ALA A 84 -2.01 -3.91 11.53
N ALA A 85 -2.57 -4.80 10.70
CA ALA A 85 -2.26 -4.84 9.27
C ALA A 85 -2.71 -3.59 8.53
N ILE A 86 -3.94 -3.10 8.78
CA ILE A 86 -4.46 -1.88 8.17
C ILE A 86 -3.62 -0.66 8.56
N LEU A 87 -3.25 -0.54 9.84
CA LEU A 87 -2.42 0.56 10.33
C LEU A 87 -0.99 0.48 9.79
N ALA A 88 -0.39 -0.71 9.69
CA ALA A 88 0.94 -0.88 9.12
C ALA A 88 0.99 -0.51 7.62
N LEU A 89 -0.04 -0.90 6.85
CA LEU A 89 -0.18 -0.48 5.45
C LEU A 89 -0.35 1.03 5.33
N ASP A 90 -1.11 1.63 6.26
CA ASP A 90 -1.30 3.06 6.32
C ASP A 90 0.01 3.81 6.57
N ASP A 91 0.77 3.38 7.57
CA ASP A 91 2.06 3.96 7.93
C ASP A 91 3.05 3.87 6.77
N ALA A 92 3.19 2.69 6.16
CA ALA A 92 4.08 2.49 5.02
C ALA A 92 3.76 3.41 3.84
N TRP A 93 2.47 3.57 3.50
CA TRP A 93 2.06 4.46 2.43
C TRP A 93 2.31 5.93 2.75
N ARG A 94 2.09 6.37 4.00
CA ARG A 94 2.36 7.75 4.42
C ARG A 94 3.85 8.07 4.42
N ASP A 95 4.70 7.12 4.76
CA ASP A 95 6.15 7.26 4.69
C ASP A 95 6.63 7.46 3.24
N GLU A 96 6.11 6.64 2.30
CA GLU A 96 6.39 6.82 0.87
C GLU A 96 5.92 8.19 0.36
N TRP A 97 4.72 8.62 0.77
CA TRP A 97 4.20 9.95 0.43
C TRP A 97 5.12 11.06 0.94
N ALA A 98 5.60 10.97 2.19
CA ALA A 98 6.49 11.97 2.78
C ALA A 98 7.83 12.05 2.04
N GLU A 99 8.41 10.91 1.67
CA GLU A 99 9.64 10.86 0.88
C GLU A 99 9.44 11.40 -0.55
N GLU A 100 8.27 11.16 -1.16
CA GLU A 100 7.92 11.78 -2.44
C GLU A 100 7.81 13.30 -2.33
N GLN A 101 7.15 13.84 -1.29
CA GLN A 101 7.09 15.29 -1.08
C GLN A 101 8.48 15.91 -0.91
N LYS A 102 9.38 15.25 -0.19
CA LYS A 102 10.78 15.70 -0.04
C LYS A 102 11.52 15.71 -1.38
N ARG A 103 11.29 14.71 -2.23
CA ARG A 103 11.88 14.64 -3.58
C ARG A 103 11.37 15.78 -4.46
N GLN A 104 10.05 16.01 -4.48
CA GLN A 104 9.44 17.10 -5.26
C GLN A 104 9.90 18.49 -4.80
N ALA A 105 10.11 18.67 -3.49
CA ALA A 105 10.65 19.92 -2.94
C ALA A 105 12.11 20.20 -3.33
N LYS A 106 12.92 19.18 -3.66
CA LYS A 106 14.31 19.33 -4.10
C LYS A 106 14.45 19.59 -5.61
N VAL A 107 13.43 19.23 -6.39
CA VAL A 107 13.40 19.41 -7.85
C VAL A 107 12.86 20.79 -8.23
N LYS A 108 12.10 21.43 -7.34
CA LYS A 108 11.66 22.83 -7.45
C LYS A 108 12.73 23.81 -6.98
#